data_AF-A0A4R2BYL5-F1
#
_entry.id   AF-A0A4R2BYL5-F1
#
_cell.length_a   1.000
_cell.length_b   1.000
_cell.length_c   1.000
_cell.angle_alpha   90.00
_cell.angle_beta   90.00
_cell.angle_gamma   90.00
#
_symmetry.space_group_name_H-M   'P 1'
#
loop_
_entity.id
_entity.type
_entity.pdbx_description
1 polymer ?
#
loop_
_entity_poly.entity_id
_entity_poly.type
_entity_poly.pdbx_seq_one_letter_code
_entity_poly.pdbx_strand_id
1 'polypeptide(L)' 'MDERRLEAFLVLAQELNFTRAAHQLNMTQSTLSAAMKALESELDVVLFDRSTVSATDTPHCL' A
#
# COMPACT_ATOMS: atom_id res chain seq x y z
N MET A 1 -14.87 2.82 10.42
CA MET A 1 -14.68 2.82 8.96
C MET A 1 -14.95 4.21 8.40
N ASP A 2 -14.01 4.75 7.62
CA ASP A 2 -14.04 6.12 7.08
C ASP A 2 -14.09 6.07 5.55
N GLU A 3 -14.89 6.92 4.88
CA GLU A 3 -15.05 6.92 3.42
C GLU A 3 -13.72 7.02 2.66
N ARG A 4 -12.79 7.82 3.19
CA ARG A 4 -11.45 8.02 2.63
C ARG A 4 -10.60 6.74 2.60
N ARG A 5 -10.83 5.79 3.51
CA ARG A 5 -10.12 4.50 3.53
C ARG A 5 -10.64 3.55 2.45
N LEU A 6 -11.94 3.59 2.17
CA LEU A 6 -12.55 2.85 1.06
C LEU A 6 -12.09 3.41 -0.30
N GLU A 7 -12.05 4.73 -0.45
CA GLU A 7 -11.49 5.37 -1.64
C GLU A 7 -10.02 4.96 -1.86
N ALA A 8 -9.22 5.03 -0.80
CA ALA A 8 -7.82 4.62 -0.86
C ALA A 8 -7.63 3.14 -1.22
N PHE A 9 -8.51 2.26 -0.72
CA PHE A 9 -8.55 0.85 -1.08
C PHE A 9 -8.86 0.65 -2.58
N LEU A 10 -9.90 1.33 -3.09
CA LEU A 10 -10.30 1.23 -4.49
C LEU A 10 -9.18 1.69 -5.44
N VAL A 11 -8.55 2.82 -5.13
CA VAL A 11 -7.41 3.33 -5.90
C VAL A 11 -6.23 2.36 -5.86
N LEU A 12 -5.89 1.83 -4.68
CA LEU A 12 -4.79 0.88 -4.56
C LEU A 12 -5.07 -0.45 -5.28
N ALA A 13 -6.31 -0.93 -5.24
CA ALA A 13 -6.74 -2.14 -5.96
C ALA A 13 -6.67 -1.97 -7.48
N GLN A 14 -6.86 -0.74 -8.00
CA GLN A 14 -6.72 -0.43 -9.42
C GLN A 14 -5.25 -0.28 -9.84
N GLU A 15 -4.43 0.40 -9.04
CA GLU A 15 -3.03 0.67 -9.37
C GLU A 15 -2.11 -0.52 -9.11
N LEU A 16 -2.46 -1.43 -8.19
CA LEU A 16 -1.65 -2.55 -7.70
C LEU A 16 -0.23 -2.15 -7.25
N ASN A 17 -0.03 -0.86 -6.97
CA ASN A 17 1.25 -0.28 -6.61
C ASN A 17 1.03 0.83 -5.59
N PHE A 18 1.53 0.62 -4.37
CA PHE A 18 1.40 1.56 -3.25
C PHE A 18 1.96 2.95 -3.54
N THR A 19 3.06 3.05 -4.29
CA THR A 19 3.67 4.34 -4.64
C THR A 19 2.79 5.12 -5.62
N ARG A 20 2.28 4.45 -6.67
CA ARG A 20 1.42 5.09 -7.66
C ARG A 20 0.06 5.49 -7.08
N ALA A 21 -0.54 4.61 -6.28
CA ALA A 21 -1.80 4.90 -5.58
C ALA A 21 -1.65 6.09 -4.62
N ALA A 22 -0.56 6.13 -3.85
CA ALA A 22 -0.30 7.25 -2.94
C ALA A 22 -0.13 8.58 -3.70
N HIS A 23 0.58 8.55 -4.84
CA HIS A 23 0.71 9.72 -5.71
C HIS A 23 -0.66 10.19 -6.25
N GLN A 24 -1.52 9.28 -6.71
CA GLN A 24 -2.85 9.62 -7.22
C GLN A 24 -3.75 10.24 -6.13
N LEU A 25 -3.64 9.76 -4.89
CA LEU A 25 -4.40 10.26 -3.74
C LEU A 25 -3.82 11.53 -3.12
N ASN A 26 -2.69 12.05 -3.63
CA ASN A 26 -1.92 13.13 -3.01
C ASN A 26 -1.52 12.82 -1.56
N MET A 27 -1.08 11.58 -1.32
CA MET A 27 -0.65 11.06 -0.02
C MET A 27 0.78 10.54 -0.10
N THR A 28 1.44 10.40 1.05
CA THR A 28 2.69 9.63 1.10
C THR A 28 2.39 8.14 1.09
N GLN A 29 3.33 7.33 0.59
CA GLN A 29 3.21 5.87 0.57
C GLN A 29 3.04 5.29 2.00
N SER A 30 3.70 5.88 3.00
CA SER A 30 3.57 5.46 4.40
C SER A 30 2.19 5.76 4.97
N THR A 31 1.59 6.92 4.63
CA THR A 31 0.21 7.24 5.02
C THR A 31 -0.79 6.25 4.40
N LEU A 32 -0.66 5.94 3.11
CA LEU A 32 -1.51 4.94 2.46
C LEU A 32 -1.36 3.55 3.09
N SER A 33 -0.12 3.14 3.37
CA SER A 33 0.17 1.86 4.02
C SER A 33 -0.44 1.74 5.42
N ALA A 34 -0.44 2.82 6.19
CA ALA A 34 -1.09 2.88 7.51
C ALA A 34 -2.62 2.82 7.39
N ALA A 35 -3.20 3.53 6.42
CA ALA A 35 -4.63 3.50 6.15
C ALA A 35 -5.12 2.09 5.78
N MET A 36 -4.36 1.36 4.95
CA MET A 36 -4.66 -0.03 4.61
C MET A 36 -4.51 -0.97 5.82
N LYS A 37 -3.48 -0.76 6.65
CA LYS A 37 -3.28 -1.54 7.90
C LYS A 37 -4.48 -1.40 8.84
N ALA A 38 -4.97 -0.18 9.00
CA ALA A 38 -6.15 0.08 9.83
C ALA A 38 -7.41 -0.56 9.22
N LEU A 39 -7.53 -0.57 7.89
CA LEU A 39 -8.60 -1.25 7.16
C LEU A 39 -8.58 -2.77 7.34
N GLU A 40 -7.42 -3.38 7.15
CA GLU A 40 -7.19 -4.80 7.38
C GLU A 40 -7.53 -5.20 8.81
N SER A 41 -7.10 -4.41 9.80
CA SER A 41 -7.36 -4.67 11.22
C SER A 41 -8.84 -4.50 11.61
N GLU A 42 -9.57 -3.55 11.00
CA GLU A 42 -10.98 -3.35 11.31
C GLU A 42 -11.85 -4.46 10.71
N LEU A 43 -11.45 -4.99 9.56
CA LEU A 43 -12.17 -6.05 8.86
C LEU A 43 -11.71 -7.47 9.24
N ASP A 44 -10.64 -7.58 10.04
CA ASP A 44 -9.97 -8.83 10.41
C ASP A 44 -9.58 -9.69 9.18
N VAL A 45 -9.12 -9.02 8.11
CA VAL A 45 -8.68 -9.66 6.86
C VAL A 45 -7.42 -9.01 6.32
N VAL A 46 -6.63 -9.79 5.58
CA VAL A 46 -5.49 -9.26 4.81
C VAL A 46 -5.98 -8.89 3.41
N LEU A 47 -5.82 -7.63 3.03
CA LEU A 47 -6.30 -7.10 1.74
C LEU A 47 -5.16 -7.04 0.71
N PHE A 48 -3.94 -6.75 1.15
CA PHE A 48 -2.78 -6.66 0.27
C PHE A 48 -1.57 -7.36 0.88
N ASP A 49 -0.89 -8.20 0.10
CA ASP A 49 0.38 -8.77 0.49
C ASP A 49 1.47 -7.69 0.44
N ARG A 50 2.20 -7.52 1.54
CA ARG A 50 3.22 -6.47 1.69
C ARG A 50 4.60 -6.95 1.27
N SER A 51 4.72 -8.01 0.46
CA SER A 51 6.02 -8.43 -0.08
C SER A 51 6.60 -7.33 -0.95
N THR A 52 7.36 -6.44 -0.31
CA THR A 52 8.37 -5.63 -0.97
C THR A 52 9.42 -6.61 -1.44
N VAL A 53 9.31 -7.09 -2.68
CA VAL A 53 10.51 -7.52 -3.39
C VAL A 53 11.31 -6.24 -3.65
N SER A 54 12.03 -5.79 -2.62
CA SER A 54 13.17 -4.93 -2.82
C SER A 54 14.24 -5.83 -3.37
N ALA A 55 14.24 -6.03 -4.69
CA ALA A 55 15.45 -6.40 -5.40
C ALA A 55 16.37 -5.18 -5.33
N THR A 56 16.93 -4.92 -4.15
CA THR A 56 18.17 -4.20 -4.06
C THR A 56 19.19 -5.15 -4.68
N ASP A 57 19.59 -4.80 -5.89
CA ASP A 57 20.82 -5.24 -6.54
C ASP A 57 21.84 -5.59 -5.44
N THR A 58 22.21 -6.87 -5.33
CA THR A 58 23.50 -7.23 -4.75
C THR A 58 24.53 -7.01 -5.85
N PRO A 59 25.21 -5.84 -5.93
CA PRO A 59 26.43 -5.77 -6.69
C PRO A 59 27.45 -6.60 -5.92
N HIS A 60 27.69 -7.80 -6.45
CA HIS A 60 29.04 -8.31 -6.67
C HIS A 60 30.01 -8.13 -5.49
N CYS A 61 30.04 -9.11 -4.58
CA CYS A 61 31.26 -9.41 -3.85
C CYS A 61 32.27 -10.03 -4.83
N LEU A 62 33.21 -9.23 -5.34
CA LEU A 62 34.54 -9.68 -5.81
C LEU A 62 35.59 -9.19 -4.82
#